data_AF-A0A7J4PZS8-F1
#
_entry.id   AF-A0A7J4PZS8-F1
#
_cell.length_a   1.000
_cell.length_b   1.000
_cell.length_c   1.000
_cell.angle_alpha   90.00
_cell.angle_beta   90.00
_cell.angle_gamma   90.00
#
_symmetry.space_group_name_H-M   'P 1'
#
loop_
_entity.id
_entity.type
_entity.pdbx_description
1 polymer ?
#
loop_
_entity_poly.entity_id
_entity_poly.type
_entity_poly.pdbx_seq_one_letter_code
_entity_poly.pdbx_strand_id
1 'polypeptide(L)'
;GTGEIYLEPTFGHFILHTIKGQGHGVICDKGMFYAGAGDLKVDAKMQGTLSAGLMGGEGLFQSHITGSGVAILYSPVPKEEIMKHQLVDSKLFVDGNFALLRTEEIVFKVERSSKKLIGSAVSGEGLLQTFSGTGEVWIAPTQGVYEKLATPKGAANFAENPSSMGTMIKSGFKKRS
;
A
#
# COMPACT_ATOMS: atom_id res chain seq x y z
N GLY A 1 30.44 10.83 -17.07
CA GLY A 1 29.76 12.11 -17.29
C GLY A 1 28.69 12.31 -16.25
N THR A 2 28.24 13.54 -16.04
CA THR A 2 27.12 13.88 -15.15
C THR A 2 25.96 14.40 -15.98
N GLY A 3 24.73 14.14 -15.56
CA GLY A 3 23.51 14.59 -16.24
C GLY A 3 22.31 14.55 -15.29
N GLU A 4 21.28 15.30 -15.63
CA GLU A 4 20.04 15.39 -14.85
C GLU A 4 18.89 14.82 -15.68
N ILE A 5 17.95 14.12 -15.03
CA ILE A 5 16.75 13.59 -15.65
C ILE A 5 15.56 14.17 -14.88
N TYR A 6 14.69 14.87 -15.60
CA TYR A 6 13.43 15.37 -15.08
C TYR A 6 12.31 14.42 -15.53
N LEU A 7 11.48 14.00 -14.58
CA LEU A 7 10.36 13.10 -14.81
C LEU A 7 9.05 13.90 -14.84
N GLU A 8 8.01 13.32 -15.42
CA GLU A 8 6.67 13.92 -15.40
C GLU A 8 6.19 14.13 -13.95
N PRO A 9 5.49 15.23 -13.66
CA PRO A 9 4.91 15.45 -12.35
C PRO A 9 3.87 14.35 -12.06
N THR A 10 4.02 13.69 -10.92
CA THR A 10 3.09 12.67 -10.45
C THR A 10 2.39 13.14 -9.18
N PHE A 11 1.19 12.62 -8.91
CA PHE A 11 0.52 12.81 -7.62
C PHE A 11 1.19 12.01 -6.49
N GLY A 12 1.98 10.99 -6.82
CA GLY A 12 2.71 10.20 -5.84
C GLY A 12 4.06 10.80 -5.43
N HIS A 13 4.73 10.07 -4.54
CA HIS A 13 5.93 10.50 -3.84
C HIS A 13 7.08 9.52 -4.09
N PHE A 14 8.32 9.97 -3.88
CA PHE A 14 9.50 9.12 -4.00
C PHE A 14 10.27 9.05 -2.70
N ILE A 15 10.66 7.83 -2.32
CA ILE A 15 11.38 7.53 -1.08
C ILE A 15 12.72 6.93 -1.45
N LEU A 16 13.80 7.55 -0.96
CA LEU A 16 15.13 6.96 -1.00
C LEU A 16 15.25 5.95 0.14
N HIS A 17 15.44 4.69 -0.19
CA HIS A 17 15.62 3.59 0.74
C HIS A 17 16.98 2.93 0.55
N THR A 18 17.80 2.90 1.59
CA THR A 18 19.14 2.32 1.55
C THR A 18 19.12 0.83 1.85
N ILE A 19 19.64 0.02 0.93
CA ILE A 19 19.86 -1.42 1.13
C ILE A 19 21.31 -1.62 1.57
N LYS A 20 21.51 -2.25 2.73
CA LYS A 20 22.81 -2.31 3.43
C LYS A 20 23.63 -3.58 3.16
N GLY A 21 23.31 -4.36 2.14
CA GLY A 21 24.00 -5.62 1.85
C GLY A 21 23.14 -6.85 2.12
N GLN A 22 23.81 -7.99 2.28
CA GLN A 22 23.18 -9.29 2.50
C GLN A 22 22.34 -9.30 3.79
N GLY A 23 21.12 -9.86 3.74
CA GLY A 23 20.19 -9.91 4.89
C GLY A 23 19.55 -8.57 5.24
N HIS A 24 19.56 -7.63 4.30
CA HIS A 24 18.90 -6.33 4.41
C HIS A 24 17.99 -6.05 3.21
N GLY A 25 17.63 -7.10 2.47
CA GLY A 25 16.71 -7.01 1.35
C GLY A 25 15.31 -6.61 1.80
N VAL A 26 14.56 -6.05 0.86
CA VAL A 26 13.18 -5.65 1.07
C VAL A 26 12.29 -6.20 -0.02
N ILE A 27 11.04 -6.46 0.33
CA ILE A 27 9.99 -6.89 -0.58
C ILE A 27 8.93 -5.82 -0.55
N CYS A 28 8.69 -5.19 -1.70
CA CYS A 28 7.74 -4.12 -1.85
C CYS A 28 6.68 -4.46 -2.89
N ASP A 29 5.55 -3.76 -2.80
CA ASP A 29 4.46 -3.93 -3.73
C ASP A 29 4.85 -3.67 -5.19
N LYS A 30 4.06 -4.25 -6.09
CA LYS A 30 4.26 -4.13 -7.52
C LYS A 30 4.24 -2.66 -7.92
N GLY A 31 5.26 -2.23 -8.68
CA GLY A 31 5.36 -0.86 -9.17
C GLY A 31 5.93 0.14 -8.16
N MET A 32 6.28 -0.28 -6.94
CA MET A 32 6.99 0.59 -6.01
C MET A 32 8.45 0.83 -6.42
N PHE A 33 9.18 -0.17 -6.93
CA PHE A 33 10.55 0.06 -7.38
C PHE A 33 10.58 0.94 -8.64
N TYR A 34 11.25 2.08 -8.57
CA TYR A 34 11.32 3.05 -9.67
C TYR A 34 12.71 3.12 -10.29
N ALA A 35 13.75 3.24 -9.46
CA ALA A 35 15.14 3.30 -9.89
C ALA A 35 16.07 2.84 -8.76
N GLY A 36 17.33 2.60 -9.08
CA GLY A 36 18.33 2.19 -8.10
C GLY A 36 19.72 2.68 -8.45
N ALA A 37 20.53 2.94 -7.43
CA ALA A 37 21.94 3.28 -7.56
C ALA A 37 22.78 2.36 -6.66
N GLY A 38 23.90 1.84 -7.18
CA GLY A 38 24.73 0.84 -6.51
C GLY A 38 24.57 -0.55 -7.11
N ASP A 39 24.98 -1.57 -6.36
CA ASP A 39 24.88 -2.98 -6.76
C ASP A 39 23.56 -3.56 -6.23
N LEU A 40 22.46 -3.15 -6.86
CA LEU A 40 21.11 -3.59 -6.51
C LEU A 40 20.62 -4.65 -7.50
N LYS A 41 20.06 -5.73 -6.96
CA LYS A 41 19.36 -6.76 -7.72
C LYS A 41 17.87 -6.69 -7.42
N VAL A 42 17.07 -6.67 -8.49
CA VAL A 42 15.60 -6.67 -8.40
C VAL A 42 15.07 -7.92 -9.07
N ASP A 43 14.31 -8.72 -8.32
CA ASP A 43 13.62 -9.90 -8.82
C ASP A 43 12.14 -9.92 -8.41
N ALA A 44 11.35 -10.75 -9.08
CA ALA A 44 9.95 -10.95 -8.74
C ALA A 44 9.83 -12.10 -7.74
N LYS A 45 9.27 -11.82 -6.56
CA LYS A 45 8.98 -12.83 -5.55
C LYS A 45 7.51 -13.22 -5.62
N MET A 46 7.26 -14.44 -6.06
CA MET A 46 5.94 -15.08 -5.97
C MET A 46 5.74 -15.62 -4.56
N GLN A 47 4.64 -15.26 -3.90
CA GLN A 47 4.37 -15.81 -2.58
C GLN A 47 3.75 -17.20 -2.67
N GLY A 48 4.48 -18.21 -2.18
CA GLY A 48 4.05 -19.62 -2.23
C GLY A 48 2.86 -19.99 -1.33
N THR A 49 2.37 -19.09 -0.46
CA THR A 49 1.20 -19.35 0.42
C THR A 49 -0.07 -18.64 -0.06
N LEU A 50 -0.09 -18.08 -1.27
CA LEU A 50 -1.34 -17.67 -1.89
C LEU A 50 -2.09 -18.93 -2.34
N SER A 51 -3.22 -19.24 -1.71
CA SER A 51 -4.10 -20.25 -2.30
C SER A 51 -4.65 -19.68 -3.61
N ALA A 52 -4.52 -20.43 -4.71
CA ALA A 52 -4.86 -19.99 -6.07
C ALA A 52 -6.28 -19.42 -6.23
N GLY A 53 -7.21 -19.72 -5.30
CA GLY A 53 -8.59 -19.21 -5.31
C GLY A 53 -8.82 -17.88 -4.56
N LEU A 54 -7.80 -17.27 -3.95
CA LEU A 54 -7.97 -16.01 -3.20
C LEU A 54 -7.79 -14.73 -4.04
N MET A 55 -7.15 -14.81 -5.21
CA MET A 55 -6.65 -13.62 -5.93
C MET A 55 -7.17 -13.52 -7.37
N GLY A 56 -8.28 -14.18 -7.68
CA GLY A 56 -8.99 -13.97 -8.95
C GLY A 56 -8.22 -14.34 -10.24
N GLY A 57 -7.12 -15.07 -10.14
CA GLY A 57 -6.32 -15.50 -11.30
C GLY A 57 -5.16 -14.58 -11.68
N GLU A 58 -5.04 -13.41 -11.05
CA GLU A 58 -3.87 -12.54 -11.20
C GLU A 58 -2.84 -12.91 -10.12
N GLY A 59 -1.73 -13.52 -10.53
CA GLY A 59 -0.67 -13.88 -9.59
C GLY A 59 -0.14 -12.64 -8.87
N LEU A 60 -0.13 -12.64 -7.54
CA LEU A 60 0.41 -11.54 -6.75
C LEU A 60 1.94 -11.70 -6.65
N PHE A 61 2.65 -10.97 -7.49
CA PHE A 61 4.11 -10.87 -7.44
C PHE A 61 4.51 -9.56 -6.78
N GLN A 62 5.48 -9.63 -5.88
CA GLN A 62 6.09 -8.46 -5.25
C GLN A 62 7.51 -8.27 -5.78
N SER A 63 7.99 -7.03 -5.78
CA SER A 63 9.37 -6.74 -6.17
C SER A 63 10.27 -7.01 -4.96
N HIS A 64 11.31 -7.81 -5.16
CA HIS A 64 12.29 -8.15 -4.16
C HIS A 64 13.61 -7.48 -4.52
N ILE A 65 14.11 -6.63 -3.62
CA ILE A 65 15.28 -5.79 -3.84
C ILE A 65 16.35 -6.22 -2.84
N THR A 66 17.51 -6.63 -3.35
CA THR A 66 18.67 -7.08 -2.57
C THR A 66 19.95 -6.40 -3.05
N GLY A 67 21.07 -6.60 -2.35
CA GLY A 67 22.38 -6.05 -2.72
C GLY A 67 22.79 -4.88 -1.83
N SER A 68 23.52 -3.91 -2.37
CA SER A 68 23.98 -2.73 -1.62
C SER A 68 23.87 -1.45 -2.45
N GLY A 69 23.11 -0.48 -1.94
CA GLY A 69 22.84 0.75 -2.69
C GLY A 69 21.64 1.52 -2.17
N VAL A 70 21.09 2.39 -3.02
CA VAL A 70 19.89 3.19 -2.75
C VAL A 70 18.83 2.85 -3.78
N ALA A 71 17.70 2.33 -3.31
CA ALA A 71 16.50 2.14 -4.11
C ALA A 71 15.62 3.40 -4.01
N ILE A 72 15.13 3.87 -5.15
CA ILE A 72 14.11 4.91 -5.25
C ILE A 72 12.77 4.19 -5.36
N LEU A 73 11.95 4.36 -4.33
CA LEU A 73 10.64 3.73 -4.21
C LEU A 73 9.53 4.75 -4.43
N TYR A 74 8.63 4.49 -5.37
CA TYR A 74 7.36 5.18 -5.47
C TYR A 74 6.49 4.87 -4.25
N SER A 75 5.80 5.89 -3.76
CA SER A 75 4.81 5.78 -2.69
C SER A 75 3.53 6.52 -3.05
N PRO A 76 2.35 5.93 -2.81
CA PRO A 76 1.08 6.59 -3.06
C PRO A 76 0.73 7.67 -2.03
N VAL A 77 1.50 7.78 -0.93
CA VAL A 77 1.30 8.75 0.14
C VAL A 77 2.62 9.43 0.51
N PRO A 78 2.61 10.61 1.16
CA PRO A 78 3.80 11.22 1.70
C PRO A 78 4.51 10.27 2.68
N LYS A 79 5.84 10.33 2.72
CA LYS A 79 6.65 9.46 3.59
C LYS A 79 6.26 9.58 5.06
N GLU A 80 5.81 10.76 5.47
CA GLU A 80 5.40 11.11 6.82
C GLU A 80 4.12 10.38 7.27
N GLU A 81 3.28 9.93 6.32
CA GLU A 81 2.07 9.17 6.60
C GLU A 81 2.29 7.65 6.62
N ILE A 82 3.50 7.20 6.28
CA ILE A 82 3.84 5.77 6.29
C ILE A 82 4.15 5.35 7.72
N MET A 83 3.37 4.41 8.21
CA MET A 83 3.58 3.77 9.51
C MET A 83 4.54 2.60 9.35
N LYS A 84 5.59 2.59 10.18
CA LYS A 84 6.60 1.52 10.21
C LYS A 84 6.42 0.68 11.46
N HIS A 85 6.14 -0.60 11.27
CA HIS A 85 5.95 -1.56 12.34
C HIS A 85 7.17 -2.48 12.42
N GLN A 86 7.89 -2.38 13.54
CA GLN A 86 8.94 -3.33 13.87
C GLN A 86 8.32 -4.56 14.54
N LEU A 87 8.58 -5.74 13.98
CA LEU A 87 8.21 -7.03 14.53
C LEU A 87 9.44 -7.70 15.14
N VAL A 88 9.23 -8.39 16.25
CA VAL A 88 10.22 -9.19 16.98
C VAL A 88 9.53 -10.47 17.42
N ASP A 89 9.72 -11.54 16.66
CA ASP A 89 8.99 -12.81 16.80
C ASP A 89 7.49 -12.63 17.05
N SER A 90 6.88 -11.73 16.28
CA SER A 90 5.49 -11.32 16.47
C SER A 90 4.72 -11.36 15.16
N LYS A 91 3.41 -11.09 15.23
CA LYS A 91 2.51 -11.05 14.08
C LYS A 91 1.81 -9.70 13.97
N LEU A 92 1.66 -9.24 12.74
CA LEU A 92 0.85 -8.09 12.37
C LEU A 92 -0.24 -8.55 11.39
N PHE A 93 -1.47 -8.12 11.67
CA PHE A 93 -2.63 -8.38 10.84
C PHE A 93 -3.09 -7.07 10.19
N VAL A 94 -3.30 -7.09 8.88
CA VAL A 94 -3.68 -5.93 8.07
C VAL A 94 -4.92 -6.28 7.26
N ASP A 95 -6.04 -5.60 7.54
CA ASP A 95 -7.31 -5.74 6.82
C ASP A 95 -7.35 -4.79 5.63
N GLY A 96 -6.95 -5.27 4.46
CA GLY A 96 -6.94 -4.51 3.21
C GLY A 96 -5.56 -4.45 2.55
N ASN A 97 -5.51 -3.76 1.41
CA ASN A 97 -4.32 -3.68 0.56
C ASN A 97 -3.57 -2.35 0.68
N PHE A 98 -2.99 -2.09 1.85
CA PHE A 98 -2.20 -0.87 2.12
C PHE A 98 -0.84 -1.15 2.78
N ALA A 99 -0.38 -2.39 2.74
CA ALA A 99 1.00 -2.72 3.11
C ALA A 99 1.91 -2.45 1.91
N LEU A 100 2.93 -1.62 2.09
CA LEU A 100 3.78 -1.15 1.00
C LEU A 100 5.05 -1.98 0.87
N LEU A 101 5.71 -2.26 1.99
CA LEU A 101 7.05 -2.84 2.02
C LEU A 101 7.23 -3.68 3.28
N ARG A 102 8.07 -4.71 3.20
CA ARG A 102 8.55 -5.46 4.36
C ARG A 102 10.01 -5.87 4.17
N THR A 103 10.72 -6.16 5.25
CA THR A 103 12.03 -6.81 5.14
C THR A 103 11.88 -8.25 4.65
N GLU A 104 12.94 -8.79 4.05
CA GLU A 104 12.91 -10.09 3.37
C GLU A 104 12.62 -11.28 4.30
N GLU A 105 12.94 -11.14 5.59
CA GLU A 105 12.74 -12.14 6.65
C GLU A 105 11.29 -12.27 7.09
N ILE A 106 10.48 -11.22 6.91
CA ILE A 106 9.06 -11.25 7.29
C ILE A 106 8.33 -12.26 6.41
N VAL A 107 7.65 -13.22 7.04
CA VAL A 107 6.78 -14.16 6.34
C VAL A 107 5.45 -13.47 6.08
N PHE A 108 5.03 -13.42 4.81
CA PHE A 108 3.76 -12.85 4.37
C PHE A 108 2.77 -13.94 3.93
N LYS A 109 1.52 -13.81 4.37
CA LYS A 109 0.41 -14.67 3.97
C LYS A 109 -0.84 -13.84 3.72
N VAL A 110 -1.67 -14.29 2.78
CA VAL A 110 -3.01 -13.74 2.54
C VAL A 110 -4.02 -14.81 2.88
N GLU A 111 -4.96 -14.49 3.75
CA GLU A 111 -5.99 -15.39 4.25
C GLU A 111 -7.37 -14.77 4.02
N ARG A 112 -8.42 -15.59 3.87
CA ARG A 112 -9.78 -15.04 3.87
C ARG A 112 -10.09 -14.50 5.26
N SER A 113 -10.57 -13.27 5.29
CA SER A 113 -11.06 -12.65 6.50
C SER A 113 -12.19 -13.50 7.08
N SER A 114 -11.98 -14.03 8.29
CA SER A 114 -13.03 -14.73 9.04
C SER A 114 -13.63 -13.77 10.06
N LYS A 115 -14.92 -13.97 10.40
CA LYS A 115 -15.66 -13.18 11.41
C LYS A 115 -14.99 -13.10 12.79
N LYS A 116 -14.01 -13.98 13.09
CA LYS A 116 -13.27 -14.00 14.36
C LYS A 116 -12.00 -13.14 14.35
N LEU A 117 -11.40 -12.89 13.19
CA LEU A 117 -10.15 -12.13 13.07
C LEU A 117 -10.38 -10.64 12.80
N ILE A 118 -11.57 -10.29 12.31
CA ILE A 118 -11.93 -8.92 11.94
C ILE A 118 -13.16 -8.53 12.76
N GLY A 119 -12.93 -7.81 13.86
CA GLY A 119 -13.99 -7.31 14.75
C GLY A 119 -14.90 -6.25 14.13
N SER A 120 -14.62 -5.80 12.90
CA SER A 120 -15.47 -4.93 12.08
C SER A 120 -14.76 -4.81 10.73
N ALA A 121 -15.28 -5.40 9.66
CA ALA A 121 -14.63 -5.35 8.35
C ALA A 121 -14.75 -3.93 7.77
N VAL A 122 -13.62 -3.25 7.59
CA VAL A 122 -13.56 -1.85 7.15
C VAL A 122 -13.18 -1.75 5.66
N SER A 123 -12.55 -2.76 5.05
CA SER A 123 -12.03 -2.68 3.67
C SER A 123 -12.98 -3.19 2.57
N GLY A 124 -13.90 -4.11 2.88
CA GLY A 124 -14.88 -4.65 1.92
C GLY A 124 -14.37 -5.77 0.99
N GLU A 125 -13.06 -6.07 0.98
CA GLU A 125 -12.45 -7.09 0.10
C GLU A 125 -12.49 -8.51 0.69
N GLY A 126 -12.61 -8.63 2.01
CA GLY A 126 -12.66 -9.93 2.69
C GLY A 126 -11.33 -10.69 2.71
N LEU A 127 -10.21 -9.99 2.51
CA LEU A 127 -8.85 -10.52 2.55
C LEU A 127 -8.09 -9.93 3.74
N LEU A 128 -7.41 -10.79 4.48
CA LEU A 128 -6.55 -10.44 5.60
C LEU A 128 -5.09 -10.74 5.22
N GLN A 129 -4.23 -9.74 5.33
CA GLN A 129 -2.80 -9.90 5.16
C GLN A 129 -2.15 -10.14 6.54
N THR A 130 -1.40 -11.24 6.66
CA THR A 130 -0.69 -11.62 7.88
C THR A 130 0.82 -11.54 7.64
N PHE A 131 1.50 -10.77 8.48
CA PHE A 131 2.96 -10.63 8.51
C PHE A 131 3.49 -11.23 9.80
N SER A 132 4.53 -12.07 9.74
CA SER A 132 5.07 -12.72 10.93
C SER A 132 6.59 -12.89 10.88
N GLY A 133 7.26 -12.70 12.01
CA GLY A 133 8.70 -12.89 12.16
C GLY A 133 9.36 -11.71 12.87
N THR A 134 10.65 -11.49 12.56
CA THR A 134 11.43 -10.36 13.06
C THR A 134 11.90 -9.53 11.88
N GLY A 135 11.55 -8.24 11.87
CA GLY A 135 11.78 -7.37 10.71
C GLY A 135 10.84 -6.17 10.72
N GLU A 136 10.81 -5.42 9.62
CA GLU A 136 10.00 -4.20 9.51
C GLU A 136 8.90 -4.39 8.46
N VAL A 137 7.72 -3.82 8.71
CA VAL A 137 6.60 -3.74 7.76
C VAL A 137 6.12 -2.29 7.66
N TRP A 138 5.96 -1.78 6.45
CA TRP A 138 5.46 -0.44 6.16
C TRP A 138 4.01 -0.53 5.71
N ILE A 139 3.16 0.30 6.31
CA ILE A 139 1.75 0.42 5.98
C ILE A 139 1.38 1.88 5.74
N ALA A 140 0.49 2.11 4.78
CA ALA A 140 -0.02 3.43 4.41
C ALA A 140 -1.56 3.47 4.51
N PRO A 141 -2.13 3.57 5.73
CA PRO A 141 -3.58 3.50 5.92
C PRO A 141 -4.36 4.60 5.18
N THR A 142 -3.70 5.71 4.85
CA THR A 142 -4.29 6.83 4.09
C THR A 142 -4.27 6.61 2.58
N GLN A 143 -3.64 5.56 2.05
CA GLN A 143 -3.56 5.28 0.61
C GLN A 143 -4.94 5.32 -0.07
N GLY A 144 -5.96 4.69 0.53
CA GLY A 144 -7.32 4.69 -0.03
C GLY A 144 -7.99 6.08 -0.08
N VAL A 145 -7.51 7.05 0.70
CA VAL A 145 -7.93 8.46 0.60
C VAL A 145 -7.30 9.09 -0.64
N TYR A 146 -6.00 8.90 -0.85
CA TYR A 146 -5.27 9.41 -2.02
C TYR A 146 -5.79 8.80 -3.33
N GLU A 147 -6.12 7.51 -3.35
CA GLU A 147 -6.73 6.85 -4.51
C GLU A 147 -8.07 7.49 -4.91
N LYS A 148 -8.91 7.83 -3.93
CA LYS A 148 -10.16 8.55 -4.16
C LYS A 148 -9.90 9.97 -4.67
N LEU A 149 -8.99 10.70 -4.03
CA LEU A 149 -8.63 12.08 -4.41
C LEU A 149 -8.02 12.17 -5.83
N ALA A 150 -7.32 11.12 -6.28
CA ALA A 150 -6.74 11.06 -7.62
C ALA A 150 -7.81 11.01 -8.74
N THR A 151 -9.09 10.82 -8.41
CA THR A 151 -10.19 10.81 -9.38
C THR A 151 -11.06 12.07 -9.23
N PRO A 152 -11.58 12.65 -10.34
CA PRO A 152 -12.48 13.80 -10.27
C PRO A 152 -13.72 13.55 -9.41
N LYS A 153 -14.28 12.34 -9.48
CA LYS A 153 -15.45 11.93 -8.67
C LYS A 153 -15.11 11.83 -7.18
N GLY A 154 -14.00 11.19 -6.83
CA GLY A 154 -13.60 11.05 -5.43
C GLY A 154 -13.19 12.39 -4.83
N ALA A 155 -12.48 13.24 -5.57
CA ALA A 155 -12.20 14.62 -5.16
C ALA A 155 -13.48 15.44 -4.90
N ALA A 156 -14.48 15.33 -5.79
CA ALA A 156 -15.79 15.96 -5.59
C ALA A 156 -16.50 15.44 -4.33
N ASN A 157 -16.47 14.13 -4.07
CA ASN A 157 -17.09 13.53 -2.87
C ASN A 157 -16.44 14.01 -1.56
N PHE A 158 -15.16 14.39 -1.56
CA PHE A 158 -14.50 14.98 -0.37
C PHE A 158 -14.81 16.48 -0.20
N ALA A 159 -15.11 17.18 -1.29
CA ALA A 159 -15.53 18.58 -1.24
C ALA A 159 -16.96 18.74 -0.66
N GLU A 160 -17.77 17.68 -0.73
CA GLU A 160 -19.05 17.58 -0.03
C GLU A 160 -18.81 17.26 1.46
N ASN A 161 -19.04 18.23 2.33
CA ASN A 161 -18.79 18.10 3.77
C ASN A 161 -19.64 16.97 4.40
N PRO A 162 -19.06 15.94 5.04
CA PRO A 162 -19.84 14.86 5.66
C PRO A 162 -20.73 15.33 6.81
N SER A 163 -20.42 16.47 7.45
CA SER A 163 -21.24 17.05 8.50
C SER A 163 -22.49 17.76 7.98
N SER A 164 -22.71 17.85 6.66
CA SER A 164 -23.96 18.36 6.08
C SER A 164 -24.98 17.27 5.73
N MET A 165 -24.80 16.03 6.21
CA MET A 165 -25.88 15.03 6.34
C MET A 165 -26.92 15.44 7.41
N GLY A 166 -27.39 16.67 7.32
CA GLY A 166 -28.22 17.33 8.31
C GLY A 166 -28.70 18.68 7.81
N THR A 167 -29.31 18.73 6.63
CA THR A 167 -30.57 19.47 6.36
C THR A 167 -30.99 19.15 4.91
N MET A 168 -31.91 18.20 4.74
CA MET A 168 -32.75 18.22 3.54
C MET A 168 -33.67 19.45 3.66
N ILE A 169 -33.33 20.56 3.00
CA ILE A 169 -34.35 21.56 2.67
C ILE A 169 -35.14 20.94 1.51
N LYS A 170 -36.30 20.35 1.81
CA LYS A 170 -37.34 20.15 0.80
C LYS A 170 -37.76 21.54 0.33
N SER A 171 -37.10 22.08 -0.71
CA SER A 171 -37.65 23.21 -1.45
C SER A 171 -38.86 22.68 -2.21
N GLY A 172 -40.03 22.81 -1.61
CA GLY A 172 -41.29 22.45 -2.24
C GLY A 172 -41.54 23.34 -3.44
N PHE A 173 -41.26 22.84 -4.65
CA PHE A 173 -41.91 23.37 -5.85
C PHE A 173 -43.27 22.70 -5.97
N LYS A 174 -44.27 23.29 -5.31
CA LYS A 174 -45.68 22.97 -5.59
C LYS A 174 -45.96 23.52 -6.98
N LYS A 175 -45.98 22.65 -8.00
CA LYS A 175 -46.49 22.96 -9.34
C LYS A 175 -47.93 23.45 -9.16
N ARG A 176 -48.17 24.75 -9.34
CA ARG A 176 -49.52 25.28 -9.51
C ARG A 176 -49.97 24.88 -10.91
N SER A 177 -50.94 23.97 -10.98
CA SER A 177 -51.85 23.83 -12.12
C SER A 177 -52.83 24.99 -12.12
#